data_AF-A0A2V7S4A0-F1
#
_entry.id   AF-A0A2V7S4A0-F1
#
_cell.length_a   1.000
_cell.length_b   1.000
_cell.length_c   1.000
_cell.angle_alpha   90.00
_cell.angle_beta   90.00
_cell.angle_gamma   90.00
#
_symmetry.space_group_name_H-M   'P 1'
#
loop_
_entity.id
_entity.type
_entity.pdbx_description
1 polymer ?
#
loop_
_entity_poly.entity_id
_entity_poly.type
_entity_poly.pdbx_seq_one_letter_code
_entity_poly.pdbx_strand_id
1 'polypeptide(L)' 'LRVAVDLNAVPPLGIEGVDVQDAGAAKEGVTVFGAFGVGNFKTKLHKACVARLFTRNDLVLDAETIADVARELVAQPA' A
#
# COMPACT_ATOMS: atom_id res chain seq x y z
N LEU A 1 -6.81 -15.06 12.70
CA LEU A 1 -6.30 -13.85 12.00
C LEU A 1 -7.06 -13.69 10.69
N ARG A 2 -7.37 -12.47 10.24
CA ARG A 2 -8.06 -12.27 8.93
C ARG A 2 -7.13 -11.74 7.85
N VAL A 3 -6.22 -10.85 8.22
CA VAL A 3 -5.22 -10.26 7.31
C VAL A 3 -3.87 -10.19 8.05
N ALA A 4 -2.77 -10.44 7.35
CA ALA A 4 -1.41 -10.17 7.81
C ALA A 4 -0.67 -9.31 6.77
N VAL A 5 0.15 -8.36 7.22
CA VAL A 5 0.91 -7.45 6.35
C VAL A 5 2.33 -7.34 6.88
N ASP A 6 3.31 -7.74 6.07
CA ASP A 6 4.73 -7.52 6.32
C ASP A 6 5.26 -6.42 5.39
N LEU A 7 5.88 -5.39 5.97
CA LEU A 7 6.48 -4.28 5.23
C LEU A 7 8.00 -4.41 5.12
N ASN A 8 8.61 -5.41 5.75
CA ASN A 8 10.03 -5.64 5.66
C ASN A 8 10.36 -6.40 4.36
N ALA A 9 11.22 -5.80 3.52
CA ALA A 9 11.69 -6.43 2.28
C ALA A 9 13.06 -7.08 2.42
N VAL A 10 13.73 -6.93 3.58
CA VAL A 10 15.11 -7.38 3.80
C VAL A 10 15.13 -8.54 4.80
N PRO A 11 15.77 -9.68 4.49
CA PRO A 11 15.85 -10.81 5.40
C PRO A 11 16.54 -10.48 6.74
N PRO A 12 16.11 -11.13 7.86
CA PRO A 12 14.94 -11.98 7.96
C PRO A 12 13.64 -11.18 7.80
N LEU A 13 12.64 -11.75 7.14
CA LEU A 13 11.34 -11.10 6.98
C LEU A 13 10.66 -10.91 8.34
N GLY A 14 9.73 -9.95 8.41
CA GLY A 14 9.04 -9.59 9.65
C GLY A 14 7.99 -10.60 10.08
N ILE A 15 7.39 -11.33 9.13
CA ILE A 15 6.35 -12.33 9.41
C ILE A 15 6.68 -13.64 8.68
N GLU A 16 6.81 -14.73 9.43
CA GLU A 16 6.96 -16.07 8.87
C GLU A 16 5.75 -16.46 8.02
N GLY A 17 5.99 -17.10 6.87
CA GLY A 17 4.95 -17.51 5.93
C GLY A 17 4.43 -16.40 5.00
N VAL A 18 4.82 -15.15 5.21
CA VAL A 18 4.55 -14.03 4.29
C VAL A 18 5.74 -13.85 3.35
N ASP A 19 5.52 -13.97 2.05
CA ASP A 19 6.51 -13.71 1.02
C ASP A 19 6.50 -12.23 0.63
N VAL A 20 7.67 -11.69 0.26
CA VAL A 20 7.83 -10.28 -0.11
C VAL A 20 6.89 -9.85 -1.25
N GLN A 21 6.52 -10.78 -2.13
CA GLN A 21 5.64 -10.53 -3.29
C GLN A 21 4.16 -10.77 -3.02
N ASP A 22 3.77 -11.25 -1.83
CA ASP A 22 2.36 -11.50 -1.53
C ASP A 22 1.54 -10.22 -1.69
N ALA A 23 0.46 -10.29 -2.47
CA ALA A 23 -0.37 -9.13 -2.81
C ALA A 23 -1.86 -9.48 -2.65
N GLY A 24 -2.26 -9.84 -1.43
CA GLY A 24 -3.64 -10.27 -1.11
C GLY A 24 -3.86 -11.77 -1.34
N ALA A 25 -2.78 -12.56 -1.32
CA ALA A 25 -2.88 -14.01 -1.44
C ALA A 25 -3.56 -14.61 -0.20
N ALA A 26 -4.33 -15.68 -0.36
CA ALA A 26 -4.89 -16.43 0.76
C ALA A 26 -3.91 -17.54 1.18
N LYS A 27 -3.41 -17.49 2.41
CA LYS A 27 -2.57 -18.53 3.02
C LYS A 27 -3.19 -18.97 4.34
N GLU A 28 -3.50 -20.25 4.47
CA GLU A 28 -4.11 -20.83 5.68
C GLU A 28 -5.39 -20.10 6.13
N GLY A 29 -6.18 -19.58 5.19
CA GLY A 29 -7.40 -18.82 5.49
C GLY A 29 -7.16 -17.36 5.93
N VAL A 30 -5.92 -16.87 5.86
CA VAL A 30 -5.54 -15.47 6.12
C VAL A 30 -5.15 -14.79 4.80
N THR A 31 -5.65 -13.58 4.57
CA THR A 31 -5.16 -12.76 3.44
C THR A 31 -3.81 -12.14 3.81
N VAL A 32 -2.78 -12.35 3.00
CA VAL A 32 -1.42 -11.89 3.30
C VAL A 32 -0.92 -10.88 2.26
N PHE A 33 -0.14 -9.91 2.75
CA PHE A 33 0.55 -8.92 1.93
C PHE A 33 2.01 -8.81 2.38
N GLY A 34 2.94 -8.91 1.42
CA GLY A 34 4.36 -8.65 1.62
C GLY A 34 4.76 -7.24 1.19
N ALA A 35 6.02 -6.92 1.43
CA ALA A 35 6.54 -5.57 1.27
C ALA A 35 6.42 -5.04 -0.17
N PHE A 36 6.58 -5.87 -1.19
CA PHE A 36 6.40 -5.47 -2.59
C PHE A 36 4.94 -5.45 -3.02
N GLY A 37 4.10 -6.33 -2.47
CA GLY A 37 2.65 -6.26 -2.65
C GLY A 37 2.09 -4.91 -2.21
N VAL A 38 2.48 -4.43 -1.02
CA VAL A 38 2.12 -3.10 -0.52
C VAL A 38 2.89 -1.99 -1.24
N GLY A 39 4.20 -2.19 -1.46
CA GLY A 39 5.11 -1.21 -2.03
C GLY A 39 4.73 -0.74 -3.43
N ASN A 40 4.15 -1.62 -4.24
CA ASN A 40 3.64 -1.30 -5.57
C ASN A 40 2.50 -0.27 -5.51
N PHE A 41 1.51 -0.49 -4.65
CA PHE A 41 0.42 0.47 -4.45
C PHE A 41 0.92 1.76 -3.82
N LYS A 42 1.77 1.67 -2.78
CA LYS A 42 2.41 2.84 -2.15
C LYS A 42 3.13 3.72 -3.16
N THR A 43 3.81 3.13 -4.14
CA THR A 43 4.54 3.90 -5.16
C THR A 43 3.59 4.63 -6.10
N LYS A 44 2.48 4.02 -6.51
CA LYS A 44 1.42 4.68 -7.30
C LYS A 44 0.80 5.84 -6.51
N LEU A 45 0.43 5.60 -5.25
CA LEU A 45 -0.14 6.59 -4.35
C LEU A 45 0.80 7.79 -4.16
N HIS A 46 2.08 7.53 -3.87
CA HIS A 46 3.07 8.60 -3.68
C HIS A 46 3.19 9.48 -4.93
N LYS A 47 3.27 8.88 -6.13
CA LYS A 47 3.32 9.64 -7.39
C LYS A 47 2.06 10.49 -7.60
N ALA A 48 0.89 9.95 -7.28
CA ALA A 48 -0.37 10.70 -7.37
C ALA A 48 -0.40 11.89 -6.40
N CYS A 49 0.06 11.70 -5.15
CA CYS A 49 0.17 12.79 -4.17
C CYS A 49 1.10 13.90 -4.66
N VAL A 50 2.29 13.56 -5.17
CA VAL A 50 3.24 14.54 -5.72
C VAL A 50 2.63 15.29 -6.90
N ALA A 51 1.96 14.59 -7.82
CA ALA A 51 1.27 15.23 -8.95
C ALA A 51 0.17 16.21 -8.47
N ARG A 52 -0.57 15.85 -7.41
CA ARG A 52 -1.66 16.67 -6.85
C ARG A 52 -1.15 18.00 -6.28
N LEU A 53 0.07 18.06 -5.73
CA LEU A 53 0.69 19.30 -5.26
C LEU A 53 0.84 20.36 -6.36
N PHE A 54 0.88 19.96 -7.64
CA PHE A 54 0.93 20.90 -8.76
C PHE A 54 -0.44 21.41 -9.22
N THR A 55 -1.53 20.97 -8.59
CA THR A 55 -2.89 21.43 -8.93
C THR A 55 -3.33 22.63 -8.11
N ARG A 56 -2.74 22.84 -6.92
CA ARG A 56 -3.10 23.87 -5.95
C ARG A 56 -1.91 24.16 -5.01
N ASN A 57 -1.72 25.41 -4.61
CA ASN A 57 -0.60 25.85 -3.78
C ASN A 57 -0.85 25.84 -2.26
N ASP A 58 -2.04 25.42 -1.84
CA ASP A 58 -2.51 25.42 -0.45
C ASP A 58 -2.74 23.99 0.10
N LEU A 59 -2.36 22.96 -0.66
CA LEU A 59 -2.56 21.58 -0.25
C LEU A 59 -1.56 21.16 0.82
N VAL A 60 -2.08 20.56 1.89
CA VAL A 60 -1.32 19.82 2.89
C VAL A 60 -1.68 18.34 2.72
N LEU A 61 -0.69 17.51 2.40
CA LEU A 61 -0.86 16.07 2.22
C LEU A 61 -0.24 15.31 3.41
N ASP A 62 -1.08 14.97 4.36
CA ASP A 62 -0.83 14.20 5.59
C ASP A 62 -1.55 12.84 5.57
N ALA A 63 -1.60 12.12 6.69
CA ALA A 63 -2.11 10.76 6.72
C ALA A 63 -3.57 10.66 6.24
N GLU A 64 -4.44 11.57 6.70
CA GLU A 64 -5.85 11.63 6.38
C GLU A 64 -6.07 11.93 4.91
N THR A 65 -5.43 12.99 4.40
CA THR A 65 -5.58 13.40 2.99
C THR A 65 -4.92 12.43 2.01
N ILE A 66 -3.80 11.80 2.39
CA ILE A 66 -3.19 10.72 1.61
C ILE A 66 -4.10 9.49 1.58
N ALA A 67 -4.79 9.17 2.69
CA ALA A 67 -5.76 8.08 2.72
C ALA A 67 -6.95 8.36 1.79
N ASP A 68 -7.40 9.60 1.68
CA ASP A 68 -8.45 9.98 0.72
C ASP A 68 -7.99 9.76 -0.73
N VAL A 69 -6.78 10.21 -1.09
CA VAL A 69 -6.20 9.92 -2.42
C VAL A 69 -6.07 8.41 -2.66
N ALA A 70 -5.71 7.64 -1.63
CA ALA A 70 -5.64 6.19 -1.74
C ALA A 70 -7.01 5.56 -2.04
N ARG A 71 -8.08 6.01 -1.37
CA ARG A 71 -9.46 5.53 -1.64
C ARG A 71 -9.91 5.90 -3.04
N GLU A 72 -9.60 7.11 -3.51
CA GLU A 72 -9.88 7.54 -4.89
C GLU A 72 -9.22 6.61 -5.93
N LEU A 73 -7.95 6.22 -5.71
CA LEU A 73 -7.23 5.31 -6.61
C LEU A 73 -7.77 3.87 -6.60
N VAL A 74 -8.32 3.40 -5.47
CA VAL A 74 -8.90 2.06 -5.36
C VAL A 74 -10.33 2.02 -5.92
N ALA A 75 -11.06 3.14 -5.87
CA ALA A 75 -12.41 3.26 -6.40
C ALA A 75 -12.45 3.41 -7.94
N GLN A 76 -11.32 3.76 -8.57
CA GLN A 76 -11.21 3.80 -10.02
C GLN A 76 -11.11 2.38 -10.58
N PRO A 77 -12.00 1.96 -11.51
CA PRO A 77 -11.84 0.69 -12.19
C PRO A 77 -10.56 0.71 -13.03
N ALA A 78 -9.86 -0.44 -13.05
CA ALA A 78 -8.62 -0.64 -13.80
C ALA A 78 -8.82 -0.54 -15.32
#